data_AF-A0A0F6SEE1-F1
#
_entry.id   AF-A0A0F6SEE1-F1
#
_cell.length_a   1.000
_cell.length_b   1.000
_cell.length_c   1.000
_cell.angle_alpha   90.00
_cell.angle_beta   90.00
_cell.angle_gamma   90.00
#
_symmetry.space_group_name_H-M   'P 1'
#
loop_
_entity.id
_entity.type
_entity.pdbx_description
1 polymer ?
#
loop_
_entity_poly.entity_id
_entity_poly.type
_entity_poly.pdbx_seq_one_letter_code
_entity_poly.pdbx_strand_id
1 'polypeptide(L)'
;MPRKLGSDESLDSLEDEILFTRAALEADEDAADLLTRSDDWLSLVDAARARDRSARIAEASASALRAVANGRLDDACADFGRRLALEAPRSSARWTRFFDTAPSAWVARALSRQVASVKAWLTISGDALLDAHRAPLARWSDAAQAALDRTAASAQVRGAARVGREELALDLTRERDGLHAALVARAAERGLPRDWPARFFRIEDRRRRRADEDPAPAPA
;
A
#
# COMPACT_ATOMS: atom_id res chain seq x y z
N MET A 1 23.21 -16.86 19.76
CA MET A 1 22.49 -15.62 19.43
C MET A 1 21.39 -15.94 18.44
N PRO A 2 20.20 -15.32 18.58
CA PRO A 2 19.10 -15.55 17.66
C PRO A 2 19.39 -14.90 16.30
N ARG A 3 18.73 -15.39 15.26
CA ARG A 3 18.76 -14.79 13.93
C ARG A 3 18.14 -13.38 13.97
N LYS A 4 18.70 -12.46 13.19
CA LYS A 4 18.13 -11.13 12.96
C LYS A 4 16.97 -11.21 11.97
N LEU A 5 15.87 -10.56 12.30
CA LEU A 5 14.68 -10.52 11.46
C LEU A 5 14.79 -9.40 10.43
N GLY A 6 14.49 -9.70 9.18
CA GLY A 6 14.47 -8.76 8.06
C GLY A 6 13.09 -8.11 7.89
N SER A 7 13.06 -6.89 7.34
CA SER A 7 11.81 -6.19 7.01
C SER A 7 11.11 -6.74 5.76
N ASP A 8 11.84 -7.54 4.98
CA ASP A 8 11.40 -8.27 3.80
C ASP A 8 10.70 -9.60 4.14
N GLU A 9 10.80 -10.07 5.38
CA GLU A 9 10.10 -11.28 5.82
C GLU A 9 8.58 -11.10 5.83
N SER A 10 7.86 -12.18 5.51
CA SER A 10 6.40 -12.18 5.60
C SER A 10 5.96 -12.09 7.07
N LEU A 11 4.85 -11.39 7.33
CA LEU A 11 4.28 -11.30 8.70
C LEU A 11 3.90 -12.69 9.23
N ASP A 12 3.51 -13.60 8.35
CA ASP A 12 3.20 -14.99 8.71
C ASP A 12 4.46 -15.72 9.21
N SER A 13 5.62 -15.52 8.56
CA SER A 13 6.89 -16.09 9.02
C SER A 13 7.35 -15.49 10.36
N LEU A 14 7.13 -14.18 10.57
CA LEU A 14 7.43 -13.52 11.85
C LEU A 14 6.52 -14.03 12.97
N GLU A 15 5.22 -14.18 12.70
CA GLU A 15 4.25 -14.75 13.64
C GLU A 15 4.60 -16.19 14.02
N ASP A 16 4.90 -17.03 13.03
CA ASP A 16 5.35 -18.40 13.21
C ASP A 16 6.61 -18.51 14.10
N GLU A 17 7.56 -17.58 13.94
CA GLU A 17 8.76 -17.50 14.78
C GLU A 17 8.39 -17.18 16.22
N ILE A 18 7.52 -16.19 16.44
CA ILE A 18 7.05 -15.80 17.77
C ILE A 18 6.30 -16.96 18.45
N LEU A 19 5.40 -17.62 17.73
CA LEU A 19 4.64 -18.77 18.23
C LEU A 19 5.57 -19.93 18.59
N PHE A 20 6.59 -20.21 17.76
CA PHE A 20 7.59 -21.20 18.08
C PHE A 20 8.35 -20.85 19.35
N THR A 21 8.85 -19.62 19.48
CA THR A 21 9.59 -19.18 20.66
C THR A 21 8.73 -19.25 21.92
N ARG A 22 7.47 -18.81 21.87
CA ARG A 22 6.55 -18.90 22.99
C ARG A 22 6.29 -20.34 23.42
N ALA A 23 5.99 -21.22 22.46
CA ALA A 23 5.76 -22.64 22.73
C ALA A 23 7.01 -23.32 23.31
N ALA A 24 8.21 -22.95 22.84
CA ALA A 24 9.46 -23.46 23.40
C ALA A 24 9.68 -23.00 24.85
N LEU A 25 9.37 -21.73 25.17
CA LEU A 25 9.44 -21.21 26.54
C LEU A 25 8.45 -21.91 27.47
N GLU A 26 7.24 -22.18 26.98
CA GLU A 26 6.19 -22.88 27.74
C GLU A 26 6.54 -24.36 28.00
N ALA A 27 7.19 -25.01 27.04
CA ALA A 27 7.53 -26.43 27.13
C ALA A 27 8.74 -26.73 28.04
N ASP A 28 9.54 -25.73 28.41
CA ASP A 28 10.74 -25.90 29.22
C ASP A 28 10.55 -25.26 30.62
N GLU A 29 10.52 -26.11 31.65
CA GLU A 29 10.32 -25.69 33.05
C GLU A 29 11.40 -24.71 33.54
N ASP A 30 12.60 -24.72 32.95
CA ASP A 30 13.69 -23.80 33.29
C ASP A 30 13.51 -22.41 32.66
N ALA A 31 12.61 -22.26 31.68
CA ALA A 31 12.34 -21.03 30.95
C ALA A 31 10.91 -20.48 31.08
N ALA A 32 9.98 -21.24 31.66
CA ALA A 32 8.55 -20.90 31.70
C ALA A 32 8.23 -19.52 32.28
N ASP A 33 8.99 -19.04 33.28
CA ASP A 33 8.82 -17.72 33.87
C ASP A 33 9.24 -16.56 32.94
N LEU A 34 10.06 -16.85 31.91
CA LEU A 34 10.46 -15.87 30.90
C LEU A 34 9.41 -15.68 29.80
N LEU A 35 8.34 -16.51 29.77
CA LEU A 35 7.27 -16.41 28.76
C LEU A 35 6.68 -14.99 28.68
N THR A 36 6.50 -14.34 29.83
CA THR A 36 5.94 -12.99 29.94
C THR A 36 6.74 -11.92 29.18
N ARG A 37 8.03 -12.16 28.91
CA ARG A 37 8.87 -11.27 28.10
C ARG A 37 8.47 -11.21 26.62
N SER A 38 7.56 -12.08 26.20
CA SER A 38 7.11 -12.20 24.81
C SER A 38 5.61 -11.93 24.60
N ASP A 39 4.90 -11.49 25.64
CA ASP A 39 3.44 -11.33 25.59
C ASP A 39 2.98 -10.29 24.56
N ASP A 40 3.75 -9.21 24.41
CA ASP A 40 3.39 -8.13 23.48
C ASP A 40 3.86 -8.39 22.04
N TRP A 41 4.64 -9.44 21.76
CA TRP A 41 5.27 -9.61 20.45
C TRP A 41 4.26 -9.80 19.32
N LEU A 42 3.19 -10.57 19.57
CA LEU A 42 2.12 -10.76 18.58
C LEU A 42 1.39 -9.46 18.28
N SER A 43 1.21 -8.58 19.28
CA SER A 43 0.57 -7.28 19.08
C SER A 43 1.36 -6.36 18.12
N LEU A 44 2.69 -6.48 18.08
CA LEU A 44 3.54 -5.76 17.13
C LEU A 44 3.27 -6.21 15.69
N VAL A 45 3.13 -7.52 15.48
CA VAL A 45 2.78 -8.10 14.18
C VAL A 45 1.39 -7.67 13.76
N ASP A 46 0.41 -7.70 14.67
CA ASP A 46 -0.97 -7.25 14.39
C ASP A 46 -1.03 -5.77 14.00
N ALA A 47 -0.26 -4.92 14.68
CA ALA A 47 -0.15 -3.50 14.33
C ALA A 47 0.40 -3.31 12.91
N ALA A 48 1.42 -4.09 12.52
CA ALA A 48 1.94 -4.07 11.15
C ALA A 48 0.92 -4.60 10.13
N ARG A 49 0.20 -5.70 10.44
CA ARG A 49 -0.89 -6.22 9.59
C ARG A 49 -1.97 -5.18 9.35
N ALA A 50 -2.34 -4.43 10.38
CA ALA A 50 -3.33 -3.36 10.28
C ALA A 50 -2.86 -2.23 9.34
N ARG A 51 -1.59 -1.82 9.43
CA ARG A 51 -0.99 -0.81 8.53
C ARG A 51 -0.96 -1.30 7.08
N ASP A 52 -0.52 -2.52 6.83
CA ASP A 52 -0.50 -3.12 5.48
C ASP A 52 -1.89 -3.24 4.86
N ARG A 53 -2.87 -3.64 5.67
CA ARG A 53 -4.27 -3.71 5.24
C ARG A 53 -4.78 -2.32 4.88
N SER A 54 -4.53 -1.32 5.73
CA SER A 54 -4.91 0.07 5.48
C SER A 54 -4.30 0.61 4.19
N ALA A 55 -3.01 0.34 3.95
CA ALA A 55 -2.32 0.74 2.72
C ALA A 55 -2.93 0.11 1.46
N ARG A 56 -3.22 -1.19 1.48
CA ARG A 56 -3.90 -1.88 0.37
C ARG A 56 -5.30 -1.35 0.11
N ILE A 57 -6.08 -1.10 1.16
CA ILE A 57 -7.42 -0.50 1.04
C ILE A 57 -7.31 0.90 0.42
N ALA A 58 -6.35 1.72 0.88
CA ALA A 58 -6.15 3.06 0.36
C ALA A 58 -5.76 3.07 -1.12
N GLU A 59 -4.88 2.16 -1.54
CA GLU A 59 -4.47 1.99 -2.94
C GLU A 59 -5.61 1.52 -3.84
N ALA A 60 -6.34 0.49 -3.41
CA ALA A 60 -7.50 -0.03 -4.14
C ALA A 60 -8.60 1.04 -4.27
N SER A 61 -8.89 1.75 -3.17
CA SER A 61 -9.86 2.83 -3.15
C SER A 61 -9.46 3.99 -4.07
N ALA A 62 -8.20 4.44 -4.02
CA ALA A 62 -7.71 5.49 -4.89
C ALA A 62 -7.79 5.10 -6.38
N SER A 63 -7.41 3.85 -6.69
CA SER A 63 -7.46 3.31 -8.06
C SER A 63 -8.89 3.24 -8.59
N ALA A 64 -9.82 2.73 -7.77
CA ALA A 64 -11.23 2.65 -8.14
C ALA A 64 -11.87 4.03 -8.33
N LEU A 65 -11.63 4.97 -7.40
CA LEU A 65 -12.11 6.34 -7.50
C LEU A 65 -11.60 7.02 -8.77
N ARG A 66 -10.31 6.84 -9.09
CA ARG A 66 -9.70 7.38 -10.30
C ARG A 66 -10.32 6.80 -11.56
N ALA A 67 -10.50 5.47 -11.63
CA ALA A 67 -11.09 4.82 -12.79
C ALA A 67 -12.53 5.31 -13.04
N VAL A 68 -13.35 5.37 -11.99
CA VAL A 68 -14.75 5.82 -12.09
C VAL A 68 -14.82 7.30 -12.45
N ALA A 69 -14.06 8.16 -11.76
CA ALA A 69 -14.10 9.60 -12.01
C ALA A 69 -13.56 9.97 -13.41
N ASN A 70 -12.50 9.29 -13.87
CA ASN A 70 -11.97 9.47 -15.22
C ASN A 70 -13.02 9.09 -16.26
N GLY A 71 -13.57 7.87 -16.19
CA GLY A 71 -14.57 7.42 -17.17
C GLY A 71 -15.81 8.32 -17.22
N ARG A 72 -16.29 8.79 -16.05
CA ARG A 72 -17.45 9.70 -16.00
C ARG A 72 -17.13 11.10 -16.53
N LEU A 73 -15.91 11.61 -16.31
CA LEU A 73 -15.48 12.86 -16.89
C LEU A 73 -15.32 12.74 -18.41
N ASP A 74 -14.73 11.63 -18.89
CA ASP A 74 -14.58 11.31 -20.31
C ASP A 74 -15.97 11.28 -20.98
N ASP A 75 -16.94 10.59 -20.40
CA ASP A 75 -18.32 10.52 -20.89
C ASP A 75 -18.96 11.91 -21.00
N ALA A 76 -18.81 12.74 -19.96
CA ALA A 76 -19.38 14.09 -19.92
C ALA A 76 -18.73 15.02 -20.97
N CYS A 77 -17.41 14.96 -21.12
CA CYS A 77 -16.66 15.70 -22.13
C CYS A 77 -17.00 15.23 -23.54
N ALA A 78 -17.13 13.92 -23.76
CA ALA A 78 -17.51 13.36 -25.04
C ALA A 78 -18.94 13.76 -25.43
N ASP A 79 -19.88 13.76 -24.49
CA ASP A 79 -21.25 14.20 -24.74
C ASP A 79 -21.33 15.69 -25.08
N PHE A 80 -20.65 16.53 -24.28
CA PHE A 80 -20.52 17.96 -24.57
C PHE A 80 -19.93 18.21 -25.96
N GLY A 81 -18.82 17.53 -26.30
CA GLY A 81 -18.20 17.63 -27.62
C GLY A 81 -19.08 17.15 -28.77
N ARG A 82 -19.88 16.09 -28.57
CA ARG A 82 -20.86 15.64 -29.58
C ARG A 82 -21.93 16.69 -29.82
N ARG A 83 -22.49 17.27 -28.75
CA ARG A 83 -23.51 18.32 -28.87
C ARG A 83 -22.95 19.58 -29.52
N LEU A 84 -21.74 19.99 -29.14
CA LEU A 84 -21.08 21.17 -29.71
C LEU A 84 -20.84 21.01 -31.22
N ALA A 85 -20.52 19.79 -31.68
CA ALA A 85 -20.31 19.51 -33.10
C ALA A 85 -21.57 19.69 -33.96
N LEU A 86 -22.77 19.66 -33.35
CA LEU A 86 -24.03 19.91 -34.03
C LEU A 86 -24.30 21.41 -34.23
N GLU A 87 -23.76 22.26 -33.35
CA GLU A 87 -23.98 23.70 -33.36
C GLU A 87 -22.84 24.49 -33.99
N ALA A 88 -21.62 23.95 -33.99
CA ALA A 88 -20.42 24.65 -34.41
C ALA A 88 -19.48 23.74 -35.21
N PRO A 89 -18.99 24.17 -36.39
CA PRO A 89 -17.95 23.44 -37.12
C PRO A 89 -16.71 23.23 -36.27
N ARG A 90 -16.03 22.09 -36.44
CA ARG A 90 -14.81 21.74 -35.69
C ARG A 90 -13.62 22.68 -35.94
N SER A 91 -13.66 23.47 -37.00
CA SER A 91 -12.67 24.51 -37.30
C SER A 91 -13.01 25.88 -36.69
N SER A 92 -14.20 26.04 -36.10
CA SER A 92 -14.64 27.33 -35.58
C SER A 92 -13.94 27.72 -34.27
N ALA A 93 -13.81 29.02 -34.04
CA ALA A 93 -13.27 29.55 -32.78
C ALA A 93 -14.08 29.10 -31.55
N ARG A 94 -15.40 28.90 -31.70
CA ARG A 94 -16.26 28.37 -30.63
C ARG A 94 -15.87 26.92 -30.29
N TRP A 95 -15.60 26.09 -31.28
CA TRP A 95 -15.14 24.71 -31.07
C TRP A 95 -13.75 24.67 -30.40
N THR A 96 -12.79 25.37 -30.98
CA THR A 96 -11.38 25.31 -30.55
C THR A 96 -11.15 25.94 -29.16
N ARG A 97 -12.09 26.76 -28.68
CA ARG A 97 -12.12 27.24 -27.30
C ARG A 97 -12.21 26.11 -26.27
N PHE A 98 -12.87 25.01 -26.62
CA PHE A 98 -13.02 23.85 -25.75
C PHE A 98 -12.09 22.71 -26.18
N PHE A 99 -12.10 22.37 -27.46
CA PHE A 99 -11.42 21.20 -27.99
C PHE A 99 -10.40 21.60 -29.06
N ASP A 100 -9.12 21.48 -28.73
CA ASP A 100 -7.97 21.60 -29.65
C ASP A 100 -7.77 20.33 -30.51
N THR A 101 -8.35 19.20 -30.11
CA THR A 101 -8.36 17.93 -30.85
C THR A 101 -9.76 17.32 -30.87
N ALA A 102 -9.99 16.24 -31.62
CA ALA A 102 -11.26 15.50 -31.53
C ALA A 102 -11.56 15.05 -30.08
N PRO A 103 -12.83 15.00 -29.62
CA PRO A 103 -13.15 14.69 -28.23
C PRO A 103 -12.62 13.33 -27.78
N SER A 104 -12.62 12.32 -28.66
CA SER A 104 -12.05 10.99 -28.39
C SER A 104 -10.55 11.03 -28.08
N ALA A 105 -9.78 11.86 -28.79
CA ALA A 105 -8.36 12.06 -28.52
C ALA A 105 -8.12 12.96 -27.30
N TRP A 106 -9.05 13.88 -27.02
CA TRP A 106 -8.98 14.78 -25.88
C TRP A 106 -9.18 14.02 -24.55
N VAL A 107 -10.16 13.10 -24.48
CA VAL A 107 -10.42 12.28 -23.28
C VAL A 107 -9.34 11.20 -23.05
N ALA A 108 -8.50 10.92 -24.05
CA ALA A 108 -7.34 10.04 -23.88
C ALA A 108 -6.15 10.72 -23.16
N ARG A 109 -6.25 12.02 -22.85
CA ARG A 109 -5.19 12.77 -22.17
C ARG A 109 -5.10 12.39 -20.69
N ALA A 110 -3.96 12.71 -20.08
CA ALA A 110 -3.77 12.58 -18.64
C ALA A 110 -4.89 13.32 -17.87
N LEU A 111 -5.52 12.63 -16.91
CA LEU A 111 -6.65 13.12 -16.12
C LEU A 111 -6.43 14.51 -15.52
N SER A 112 -5.22 14.82 -15.02
CA SER A 112 -4.89 16.14 -14.48
C SER A 112 -5.04 17.27 -15.50
N ARG A 113 -4.69 17.01 -16.77
CA ARG A 113 -4.88 17.96 -17.87
C ARG A 113 -6.35 18.13 -18.21
N GLN A 114 -7.11 17.03 -18.24
CA GLN A 114 -8.55 17.09 -18.47
C GLN A 114 -9.27 17.93 -17.41
N VAL A 115 -8.97 17.69 -16.12
CA VAL A 115 -9.53 18.45 -15.00
C VAL A 115 -9.18 19.93 -15.13
N ALA A 116 -7.93 20.28 -15.39
CA ALA A 116 -7.51 21.67 -15.55
C ALA A 116 -8.26 22.38 -16.71
N SER A 117 -8.39 21.71 -17.85
CA SER A 117 -9.11 22.24 -19.01
C SER A 117 -10.60 22.40 -18.73
N VAL A 118 -11.27 21.40 -18.14
CA VAL A 118 -12.70 21.48 -17.81
C VAL A 118 -12.95 22.60 -16.79
N LYS A 119 -12.10 22.73 -15.78
CA LYS A 119 -12.19 23.84 -14.81
C LYS A 119 -12.04 25.20 -15.49
N ALA A 120 -11.14 25.31 -16.48
CA ALA A 120 -11.02 26.52 -17.28
C ALA A 120 -12.30 26.78 -18.11
N TRP A 121 -12.89 25.75 -18.72
CA TRP A 121 -14.15 25.88 -19.46
C TRP A 121 -15.28 26.40 -18.57
N LEU A 122 -15.37 25.91 -17.35
CA LEU A 122 -16.40 26.33 -16.39
C LEU A 122 -16.28 27.81 -15.97
N THR A 123 -15.18 28.50 -16.27
CA THR A 123 -15.08 29.96 -16.08
C THR A 123 -15.77 30.76 -17.19
N ILE A 124 -16.02 30.13 -18.34
CA ILE A 124 -16.69 30.76 -19.48
C ILE A 124 -18.15 30.99 -19.14
N SER A 125 -18.63 32.21 -19.35
CA SER A 125 -20.03 32.60 -19.15
C SER A 125 -20.69 32.92 -20.48
N GLY A 126 -22.01 32.74 -20.57
CA GLY A 126 -22.81 33.13 -21.75
C GLY A 126 -22.78 32.15 -22.92
N ASP A 127 -22.26 30.92 -22.74
CA ASP A 127 -22.44 29.84 -23.72
C ASP A 127 -23.57 28.91 -23.23
N ALA A 128 -24.72 29.00 -23.89
CA ALA A 128 -25.92 28.27 -23.50
C ALA A 128 -25.74 26.74 -23.51
N LEU A 129 -24.93 26.22 -24.44
CA LEU A 129 -24.67 24.78 -24.51
C LEU A 129 -23.78 24.33 -23.35
N LEU A 130 -22.74 25.10 -23.05
CA LEU A 130 -21.90 24.86 -21.87
C LEU A 130 -22.74 24.93 -20.59
N ASP A 131 -23.62 25.91 -20.47
CA ASP A 131 -24.48 26.07 -19.29
C ASP A 131 -25.40 24.85 -19.09
N ALA A 132 -25.92 24.26 -20.17
CA ALA A 132 -26.68 23.01 -20.12
C ALA A 132 -25.84 21.79 -19.65
N HIS A 133 -24.53 21.79 -19.88
CA HIS A 133 -23.61 20.70 -19.49
C HIS A 133 -22.75 21.02 -18.26
N ARG A 134 -22.94 22.21 -17.67
CA ARG A 134 -22.09 22.73 -16.59
C ARG A 134 -22.10 21.84 -15.36
N ALA A 135 -23.29 21.40 -14.93
CA ALA A 135 -23.46 20.59 -13.74
C ALA A 135 -22.71 19.24 -13.81
N PRO A 136 -22.88 18.39 -14.85
CA PRO A 136 -22.13 17.14 -14.94
C PRO A 136 -20.62 17.36 -15.12
N LEU A 137 -20.19 18.36 -15.90
CA LEU A 137 -18.77 18.68 -16.08
C LEU A 137 -18.11 19.12 -14.77
N ALA A 138 -18.76 20.00 -14.01
CA ALA A 138 -18.27 20.44 -12.70
C ALA A 138 -18.15 19.26 -11.74
N ARG A 139 -19.24 18.51 -11.55
CA ARG A 139 -19.29 17.34 -10.66
C ARG A 139 -18.16 16.35 -10.93
N TRP A 140 -17.98 15.96 -12.18
CA TRP A 140 -17.00 14.92 -12.51
C TRP A 140 -15.57 15.46 -12.56
N SER A 141 -15.37 16.75 -12.87
CA SER A 141 -14.04 17.37 -12.75
C SER A 141 -13.59 17.49 -11.29
N ASP A 142 -14.50 17.79 -10.37
CA ASP A 142 -14.18 17.84 -8.93
C ASP A 142 -13.97 16.43 -8.35
N ALA A 143 -14.79 15.46 -8.74
CA ALA A 143 -14.57 14.06 -8.36
C ALA A 143 -13.23 13.53 -8.88
N ALA A 144 -12.84 13.89 -10.11
CA ALA A 144 -11.56 13.53 -10.69
C ALA A 144 -10.39 14.20 -9.96
N GLN A 145 -10.52 15.48 -9.58
CA GLN A 145 -9.52 16.15 -8.74
C GLN A 145 -9.36 15.44 -7.39
N ALA A 146 -10.47 15.16 -6.71
CA ALA A 146 -10.44 14.45 -5.44
C ALA A 146 -9.80 13.05 -5.57
N ALA A 147 -10.00 12.35 -6.68
CA ALA A 147 -9.35 11.08 -6.95
C ALA A 147 -7.83 11.21 -7.18
N LEU A 148 -7.38 12.29 -7.83
CA LEU A 148 -5.94 12.59 -7.96
C LEU A 148 -5.33 12.84 -6.58
N ASP A 149 -5.99 13.64 -5.74
CA ASP A 149 -5.52 13.96 -4.39
C ASP A 149 -5.48 12.69 -3.51
N ARG A 150 -6.50 11.84 -3.62
CA ARG A 150 -6.55 10.52 -2.94
C ARG A 150 -5.42 9.60 -3.38
N THR A 151 -5.05 9.64 -4.67
CA THR A 151 -3.92 8.87 -5.21
C THR A 151 -2.59 9.35 -4.61
N ALA A 152 -2.41 10.66 -4.44
CA ALA A 152 -1.23 11.19 -3.76
C ALA A 152 -1.20 10.79 -2.28
N ALA A 153 -2.36 10.85 -1.60
CA ALA A 153 -2.48 10.46 -0.19
C ALA A 153 -2.22 8.96 0.03
N SER A 154 -2.65 8.08 -0.87
CA SER A 154 -2.41 6.63 -0.73
C SER A 154 -0.92 6.28 -0.79
N ALA A 155 -0.11 7.05 -1.52
CA ALA A 155 1.34 6.89 -1.53
C ALA A 155 1.96 7.13 -0.13
N GLN A 156 1.45 8.10 0.63
CA GLN A 156 1.89 8.36 2.00
C GLN A 156 1.54 7.19 2.94
N VAL A 157 0.33 6.64 2.81
CA VAL A 157 -0.10 5.47 3.62
C VAL A 157 0.77 4.25 3.32
N ARG A 158 1.09 3.99 2.04
CA ARG A 158 2.02 2.91 1.65
C ARG A 158 3.43 3.13 2.21
N GLY A 159 3.93 4.37 2.15
CA GLY A 159 5.20 4.74 2.75
C GLY A 159 5.23 4.46 4.26
N ALA A 160 4.19 4.86 4.98
CA ALA A 160 4.07 4.60 6.41
C ALA A 160 3.98 3.10 6.74
N ALA A 161 3.30 2.30 5.93
CA ALA A 161 3.27 0.85 6.10
C ALA A 161 4.66 0.23 5.91
N ARG A 162 5.44 0.66 4.91
CA ARG A 162 6.83 0.22 4.71
C ARG A 162 7.71 0.56 5.90
N VAL A 163 7.67 1.80 6.38
CA VAL A 163 8.43 2.21 7.58
C VAL A 163 8.02 1.35 8.78
N GLY A 164 6.72 1.09 8.96
CA GLY A 164 6.23 0.22 10.03
C GLY A 164 6.73 -1.23 9.93
N ARG A 165 7.05 -1.75 8.73
CA ARG A 165 7.70 -3.06 8.57
C ARG A 165 9.16 -3.03 9.02
N GLU A 166 9.87 -1.95 8.71
CA GLU A 166 11.26 -1.75 9.11
C GLU A 166 11.36 -1.62 10.65
N GLU A 167 10.46 -0.85 11.26
CA GLU A 167 10.33 -0.72 12.72
C GLU A 167 10.03 -2.07 13.38
N LEU A 168 9.04 -2.82 12.86
CA LEU A 168 8.70 -4.15 13.39
C LEU A 168 9.92 -5.09 13.41
N ALA A 169 10.68 -5.14 12.32
CA ALA A 169 11.84 -6.03 12.22
C ALA A 169 12.92 -5.66 13.25
N LEU A 170 13.16 -4.36 13.44
CA LEU A 170 14.09 -3.84 14.46
C LEU A 170 13.62 -4.15 15.87
N ASP A 171 12.33 -3.92 16.16
CA ASP A 171 11.74 -4.15 17.47
C ASP A 171 11.76 -5.63 17.84
N LEU A 172 11.27 -6.52 16.97
CA LEU A 172 11.31 -7.97 17.23
C LEU A 172 12.74 -8.49 17.35
N THR A 173 13.69 -7.96 16.56
CA THR A 173 15.11 -8.32 16.73
C THR A 173 15.64 -7.92 18.10
N ARG A 174 15.33 -6.70 18.56
CA ARG A 174 15.74 -6.19 19.87
C ARG A 174 15.15 -7.02 20.99
N GLU A 175 13.86 -7.31 20.93
CA GLU A 175 13.17 -8.12 21.93
C GLU A 175 13.72 -9.55 21.99
N ARG A 176 14.00 -10.16 20.82
CA ARG A 176 14.65 -11.48 20.74
C ARG A 176 16.05 -11.49 21.33
N ASP A 177 16.85 -10.46 21.08
CA ASP A 177 18.17 -10.33 21.69
C ASP A 177 18.06 -10.22 23.22
N GLY A 178 17.09 -9.44 23.71
CA GLY A 178 16.80 -9.30 25.14
C GLY A 178 16.36 -10.61 25.79
N LEU A 179 15.50 -11.39 25.13
CA LEU A 179 15.11 -12.72 25.57
C LEU A 179 16.31 -13.68 25.58
N HIS A 180 17.11 -13.70 24.51
CA HIS A 180 18.29 -14.56 24.46
C HIS A 180 19.30 -14.22 25.56
N ALA A 181 19.50 -12.94 25.86
CA ALA A 181 20.36 -12.53 26.99
C ALA A 181 19.82 -13.05 28.33
N ALA A 182 18.51 -13.01 28.55
CA ALA A 182 17.88 -13.57 29.74
C ALA A 182 18.03 -15.10 29.82
N LEU A 183 17.86 -15.80 28.70
CA LEU A 183 18.08 -17.25 28.60
C LEU A 183 19.54 -17.62 28.89
N VAL A 184 20.51 -16.82 28.42
CA VAL A 184 21.94 -17.03 28.73
C VAL A 184 22.22 -16.87 30.23
N ALA A 185 21.65 -15.84 30.87
CA ALA A 185 21.77 -15.65 32.32
C ALA A 185 21.16 -16.82 33.08
N ARG A 186 19.96 -17.25 32.68
CA ARG A 186 19.28 -18.42 33.27
C ARG A 186 20.09 -19.71 33.13
N ALA A 187 20.68 -19.94 31.96
CA ALA A 187 21.53 -21.10 31.74
C ALA A 187 22.74 -21.12 32.68
N ALA A 188 23.37 -19.96 32.89
CA ALA A 188 24.48 -19.84 33.84
C ALA A 188 24.04 -20.08 35.29
N GLU A 189 22.89 -19.54 35.70
CA GLU A 189 22.32 -19.71 37.04
C GLU A 189 21.99 -21.17 37.37
N ARG A 190 21.45 -21.91 36.39
CA ARG A 190 21.00 -23.30 36.57
C ARG A 190 22.01 -24.36 36.12
N GLY A 191 23.19 -23.95 35.66
CA GLY A 191 24.23 -24.87 35.16
C GLY A 191 23.82 -25.63 33.88
N LEU A 192 22.98 -25.01 33.05
CA LEU A 192 22.49 -25.61 31.80
C LEU A 192 23.54 -25.53 30.69
N PRO A 193 23.43 -26.37 29.64
CA PRO A 193 24.34 -26.34 28.50
C PRO A 193 24.40 -24.97 27.81
N ARG A 194 25.57 -24.59 27.30
CA ARG A 194 25.79 -23.29 26.63
C ARG A 194 24.92 -23.08 25.39
N ASP A 195 24.52 -24.16 24.72
CA ASP A 195 23.64 -24.17 23.55
C ASP A 195 22.15 -24.12 23.90
N TRP A 196 21.77 -24.29 25.18
CA TRP A 196 20.38 -24.30 25.63
C TRP A 196 19.58 -23.07 25.17
N PRO A 197 20.08 -21.81 25.28
CA PRO A 197 19.35 -20.63 24.81
C PRO A 197 19.00 -20.66 23.31
N ALA A 198 19.76 -21.37 22.48
CA ALA A 198 19.52 -21.43 21.04
C ALA A 198 18.30 -22.29 20.68
N ARG A 199 17.84 -23.18 21.58
CA ARG A 199 16.72 -24.09 21.34
C ARG A 199 15.35 -23.40 21.30
N PHE A 200 15.27 -22.18 21.84
CA PHE A 200 14.06 -21.36 21.90
C PHE A 200 13.80 -20.52 20.63
N PHE A 201 14.68 -20.61 19.64
CA PHE A 201 14.56 -19.87 18.38
C PHE A 201 14.64 -20.84 17.20
N ARG A 202 13.94 -20.55 16.10
CA ARG A 202 14.05 -21.45 14.94
C ARG A 202 15.44 -21.34 14.33
N ILE A 203 15.98 -22.49 13.95
CA ILE A 203 17.21 -22.58 13.17
C ILE A 203 16.81 -22.43 11.70
N GLU A 204 17.48 -21.54 10.96
CA GLU A 204 17.27 -21.41 9.52
C GLU A 204 17.58 -22.75 8.83
N ASP A 205 16.56 -23.37 8.25
CA ASP A 205 16.76 -24.51 7.37
C ASP A 205 17.23 -23.97 6.01
N ARG A 206 18.56 -23.95 5.78
CA ARG A 206 19.21 -23.42 4.56
C ARG A 206 18.63 -23.95 3.25
N ARG A 207 17.90 -25.08 3.29
CA ARG A 207 17.22 -25.65 2.12
C ARG A 207 16.10 -24.78 1.55
N ARG A 208 15.35 -24.02 2.36
CA ARG A 208 14.28 -23.14 1.85
C ARG A 208 14.83 -21.94 1.08
N ARG A 209 15.90 -21.33 1.58
CA ARG A 209 16.52 -20.13 0.99
C ARG A 209 17.05 -20.36 -0.44
N ARG A 210 17.51 -21.58 -0.73
CA ARG A 210 18.03 -21.95 -2.06
C ARG A 210 16.92 -22.18 -3.10
N ALA A 211 15.69 -22.48 -2.68
CA ALA A 211 14.57 -22.72 -3.58
C ALA A 211 13.92 -21.43 -4.11
N ASP A 212 14.03 -20.33 -3.34
CA ASP A 212 13.49 -19.01 -3.73
C ASP A 212 14.48 -18.18 -4.56
N GLU A 213 15.76 -18.57 -4.62
CA GLU A 213 16.84 -17.85 -5.33
C GLU A 213 17.13 -18.37 -6.75
N ASP A 214 16.59 -19.53 -7.16
CA ASP A 214 16.81 -20.07 -8.52
C ASP A 214 15.76 -19.51 -9.50
N PRO A 215 16.14 -18.64 -10.46
CA PRO A 215 15.21 -18.21 -11.51
C PRO A 215 14.83 -19.41 -12.38
N ALA A 216 13.52 -19.56 -12.64
CA ALA A 216 13.00 -20.58 -13.53
C ALA A 216 13.76 -20.59 -14.87
N PRO A 217 14.15 -21.77 -15.40
CA PRO A 217 14.89 -21.84 -16.65
C PRO A 217 14.07 -21.20 -17.78
N ALA A 218 14.74 -20.33 -18.55
CA ALA A 218 14.11 -19.62 -19.65
C ALA A 218 13.47 -20.61 -20.65
N PRO A 219 12.26 -20.32 -21.17
CA PRO A 219 11.64 -21.16 -22.19
C PRO A 219 12.51 -21.17 -23.46
N ALA A 220 12.74 -22.37 -23.98
CA ALA A 220 13.52 -22.64 -25.19
C ALA A 220 12.83 -22.15 -26.47
#